data_AF-A0A5C4J8Z7-F1
#
_entry.id   AF-A0A5C4J8Z7-F1
#
_cell.length_a   1.000
_cell.length_b   1.000
_cell.length_c   1.000
_cell.angle_alpha   90.00
_cell.angle_beta   90.00
_cell.angle_gamma   90.00
#
_symmetry.space_group_name_H-M   'P 1'
#
loop_
_entity.id
_entity.type
_entity.pdbx_description
1 polymer ?
#
loop_
_entity_poly.entity_id
_entity_poly.type
_entity_poly.pdbx_seq_one_letter_code
_entity_poly.pdbx_strand_id
1 'polypeptide(L)' 'MGKLLNEPVRAEHDLAGRLTAYEWRGTRYAVDEVLKTYGTAQEARVYRVRVTGADGVVVAELGRDADRWRLRHVFSA' A
#
# COMPACT_ATOMS: atom_id res chain seq x y z
N MET A 1 -15.86 4.73 4.69
CA MET A 1 -15.98 3.93 3.44
C MET A 1 -14.74 4.22 2.61
N GLY A 2 -13.91 3.22 2.25
CA GLY A 2 -12.68 3.47 1.49
C GLY A 2 -12.97 3.73 0.01
N LYS A 3 -12.22 4.65 -0.61
CA LYS A 3 -12.35 4.89 -2.06
C LYS A 3 -11.71 3.73 -2.81
N LEU A 4 -12.48 2.98 -3.60
CA LEU A 4 -11.95 1.93 -4.47
C LEU A 4 -11.08 2.54 -5.57
N LEU A 5 -9.85 2.06 -5.63
CA LEU A 5 -8.83 2.39 -6.59
C LEU A 5 -8.30 1.08 -7.19
N ASN A 6 -7.68 1.13 -8.35
CA ASN A 6 -6.95 -0.02 -8.91
C ASN A 6 -5.77 0.48 -9.72
N GLU A 7 -5.05 1.42 -9.13
CA GLU A 7 -4.02 2.20 -9.80
C GLU A 7 -2.64 1.64 -9.48
N PRO A 8 -1.70 1.63 -10.44
CA PRO A 8 -0.34 1.21 -10.18
C PRO A 8 0.35 2.17 -9.19
N VAL A 9 1.22 1.62 -8.35
CA VAL A 9 2.11 2.37 -7.46
C VAL A 9 3.52 1.83 -7.56
N ARG A 10 4.51 2.67 -7.23
CA ARG A 10 5.89 2.21 -7.04
C ARG A 10 6.09 1.90 -5.56
N ALA A 11 6.37 0.65 -5.22
CA ALA A 11 6.64 0.24 -3.85
C ALA A 11 8.14 0.36 -3.53
N GLU A 12 8.45 0.95 -2.39
CA GLU A 12 9.78 0.97 -1.80
C GLU A 12 9.88 -0.11 -0.73
N HIS A 13 11.03 -0.79 -0.67
CA HIS A 13 11.29 -1.82 0.30
C HIS A 13 12.62 -1.58 1.00
N ASP A 14 12.75 -2.06 2.24
CA ASP A 14 14.05 -2.14 2.91
C ASP A 14 14.89 -3.31 2.36
N LEU A 15 16.11 -3.44 2.86
CA LEU A 15 17.03 -4.52 2.49
C LEU A 15 16.51 -5.93 2.85
N ALA A 16 15.55 -6.02 3.77
CA ALA A 16 14.89 -7.28 4.13
C ALA A 16 13.64 -7.56 3.26
N GLY A 17 13.33 -6.68 2.29
CA GLY A 17 12.19 -6.80 1.40
C GLY A 17 10.85 -6.40 2.02
N ARG A 18 10.85 -5.71 3.17
CA ARG A 18 9.63 -5.21 3.81
C ARG A 18 9.21 -3.90 3.18
N LEU A 19 7.92 -3.73 2.95
CA LEU A 19 7.35 -2.51 2.38
C LEU A 19 7.55 -1.33 3.36
N THR A 20 8.24 -0.28 2.91
CA THR A 20 8.56 0.90 3.72
C THR A 20 7.89 2.18 3.23
N ALA A 21 7.55 2.26 1.94
CA ALA A 21 6.80 3.37 1.36
C ALA A 21 6.20 2.97 0.02
N TYR A 22 5.32 3.82 -0.51
CA TYR A 22 4.94 3.76 -1.92
C TYR A 22 4.75 5.16 -2.50
N GLU A 23 4.99 5.29 -3.81
CA GLU A 23 4.67 6.48 -4.58
C GLU A 23 3.39 6.26 -5.39
N TRP A 24 2.45 7.20 -5.29
CA TRP A 24 1.24 7.25 -6.08
C TRP A 24 1.04 8.66 -6.63
N ARG A 25 0.93 8.78 -7.97
CA ARG A 25 0.74 10.06 -8.69
C ARG A 25 1.76 11.15 -8.32
N GLY A 26 3.01 10.75 -8.07
CA GLY A 26 4.11 11.66 -7.72
C GLY A 26 4.18 12.03 -6.23
N THR A 27 3.26 11.53 -5.39
CA THR A 27 3.30 11.72 -3.94
C THR A 27 3.79 10.45 -3.26
N ARG A 28 4.75 10.61 -2.33
CA ARG A 28 5.28 9.52 -1.51
C ARG A 28 4.49 9.37 -0.21
N TYR A 29 4.16 8.14 0.14
CA TYR A 29 3.48 7.75 1.36
C TYR A 29 4.39 6.79 2.15
N ALA A 30 4.85 7.21 3.31
CA ALA A 30 5.70 6.39 4.19
C ALA A 30 4.83 5.38 4.94
N VAL A 31 5.23 4.11 4.99
CA VAL A 31 4.54 3.08 5.76
C VAL A 31 4.99 3.15 7.21
N ASP A 32 4.05 3.48 8.09
CA ASP A 32 4.28 3.51 9.53
C ASP A 32 4.12 2.11 10.14
N GLU A 33 3.09 1.39 9.68
CA GLU A 33 2.73 0.08 10.24
C GLU A 33 1.96 -0.77 9.21
N VAL A 34 2.26 -2.07 9.13
CA VAL A 34 1.44 -3.05 8.43
C VAL A 34 0.38 -3.58 9.39
N LEU A 35 -0.87 -3.16 9.20
CA LEU A 35 -1.97 -3.52 10.10
C LEU A 35 -2.44 -4.96 9.86
N LYS A 36 -2.61 -5.34 8.59
CA LYS A 36 -3.06 -6.68 8.19
C LYS A 36 -2.49 -7.08 6.83
N THR A 37 -2.27 -8.38 6.66
CA THR A 37 -1.93 -8.98 5.36
C THR A 37 -2.93 -10.09 5.05
N TYR A 38 -3.46 -10.09 3.84
CA TYR A 38 -4.45 -11.05 3.36
C TYR A 38 -3.99 -11.69 2.05
N GLY A 39 -4.63 -12.80 1.68
CA GLY A 39 -4.37 -13.51 0.42
C GLY A 39 -3.08 -14.33 0.43
N THR A 40 -2.96 -15.19 -0.58
CA THR A 40 -1.80 -16.06 -0.81
C THR A 40 -0.94 -15.51 -1.94
N ALA A 41 0.30 -15.99 -2.07
CA ALA A 41 1.17 -15.59 -3.18
C ALA A 41 0.61 -15.96 -4.56
N GLN A 42 -0.34 -16.91 -4.62
CA GLN A 42 -0.98 -17.38 -5.86
C GLN A 42 -2.21 -16.54 -6.25
N GLU A 43 -2.86 -15.87 -5.28
CA GLU A 43 -4.14 -15.17 -5.48
C GLU A 43 -4.03 -13.64 -5.34
N ALA A 44 -2.81 -13.11 -5.39
CA ALA A 44 -2.41 -11.75 -5.05
C ALA A 44 -2.52 -11.42 -3.55
N ARG A 45 -1.40 -10.99 -2.97
CA ARG A 45 -1.32 -10.64 -1.54
C ARG A 45 -1.77 -9.19 -1.35
N VAL A 46 -2.62 -8.95 -0.36
CA VAL A 46 -3.10 -7.60 -0.01
C VAL A 46 -2.53 -7.17 1.33
N TYR A 47 -2.01 -5.95 1.38
CA TYR A 47 -1.42 -5.34 2.56
C TYR A 47 -2.27 -4.13 2.95
N ARG A 48 -2.85 -4.17 4.15
CA ARG A 48 -3.47 -3.01 4.77
C ARG A 48 -2.43 -2.33 5.65
N VAL A 49 -2.11 -1.09 5.32
CA VAL A 49 -1.02 -0.32 5.94
C VAL A 49 -1.53 1.01 6.47
N ARG A 50 -1.00 1.44 7.62
CA ARG A 50 -1.06 2.84 8.05
C ARG A 50 0.11 3.57 7.39
N VAL A 51 -0.19 4.71 6.77
CA VAL A 51 0.82 5.52 6.09
C VAL A 51 0.70 6.99 6.44
N THR A 52 1.84 7.67 6.40
CA THR A 52 1.95 9.12 6.49
C THR A 52 2.30 9.68 5.11
N GLY A 53 1.45 10.57 4.58
CA GLY A 53 1.65 11.24 3.29
C GLY A 53 1.39 12.75 3.37
N ALA A 54 1.26 13.39 2.21
CA ALA A 54 1.06 14.84 2.11
C ALA A 54 -0.21 15.33 2.85
N ASP A 55 -1.27 14.52 2.87
CA ASP A 55 -2.55 14.85 3.50
C ASP A 55 -2.65 14.38 4.96
N GLY A 56 -1.53 13.93 5.56
CA GLY A 56 -1.48 13.37 6.91
C GLY A 56 -1.54 11.85 6.96
N VAL A 57 -2.01 11.30 8.09
CA VAL A 57 -2.05 9.86 8.34
C VAL A 57 -3.33 9.26 7.79
N VAL A 58 -3.20 8.23 6.94
CA VAL A 58 -4.32 7.47 6.36
C VAL A 58 -4.07 5.98 6.43
N VAL A 59 -5.11 5.18 6.22
CA VAL A 59 -4.96 3.73 6.01
C VAL A 59 -5.14 3.44 4.54
N ALA A 60 -4.27 2.62 3.96
CA ALA A 60 -4.32 2.22 2.56
C ALA A 60 -4.30 0.69 2.42
N GLU A 61 -4.90 0.19 1.35
CA GLU A 61 -4.77 -1.21 0.92
C GLU A 61 -4.00 -1.28 -0.39
N LEU A 62 -2.95 -2.09 -0.39
CA LEU A 62 -2.08 -2.33 -1.52
C LEU A 62 -2.16 -3.80 -1.93
N GLY A 63 -2.46 -4.08 -3.19
CA GLY A 63 -2.37 -5.42 -3.76
C GLY A 63 -1.02 -5.63 -4.43
N ARG A 64 -0.42 -6.82 -4.25
CA ARG A 64 0.77 -7.29 -4.96
C ARG A 64 0.43 -8.53 -5.78
N ASP A 65 0.55 -8.41 -7.10
CA ASP A 65 0.38 -9.49 -8.09
C ASP A 65 1.64 -9.62 -8.94
N ALA A 66 2.31 -10.78 -8.94
CA ALA A 66 3.53 -11.02 -9.74
C ALA A 66 4.52 -9.84 -9.72
N ASP A 67 4.79 -9.31 -8.51
CA ASP A 67 5.61 -8.13 -8.21
C ASP A 67 5.10 -6.75 -8.65
N ARG A 68 3.89 -6.67 -9.21
CA ARG A 68 3.20 -5.42 -9.50
C ARG A 68 2.36 -4.98 -8.32
N TRP A 69 2.61 -3.76 -7.86
CA TRP A 69 1.89 -3.14 -6.75
C TRP A 69 0.78 -2.23 -7.25
N ARG A 70 -0.40 -2.32 -6.63
CA ARG A 70 -1.55 -1.48 -6.94
C ARG A 70 -2.21 -0.95 -5.69
N LEU A 71 -2.55 0.34 -5.67
CA LEU A 71 -3.40 0.94 -4.66
C LEU A 71 -4.85 0.52 -4.91
N ARG A 72 -5.44 -0.15 -3.91
CA ARG A 72 -6.78 -0.74 -3.95
C ARG A 72 -7.79 0.12 -3.19
N HIS A 73 -7.42 0.60 -2.01
CA HIS A 73 -8.27 1.50 -1.24
C HIS A 73 -7.45 2.53 -0.48
N VAL A 74 -8.02 3.71 -0.28
CA VAL A 74 -7.61 4.66 0.74
C VAL A 74 -8.79 4.91 1.67
N PHE A 75 -8.56 4.75 2.96
CA PHE A 75 -9.49 5.01 4.03
C PHE A 75 -9.06 6.33 4.70
N SER A 76 -9.92 7.33 4.64
CA SER A 76 -9.80 8.51 5.49
C SER A 76 -9.94 8.09 6.95
N ALA A 77 -9.12 8.67 7.82
CA ALA A 77 -9.28 8.57 9.26
C ALA A 77 -10.61 9.18 9.72
#